data_AF-A0A290MQ04-F1
#
_entry.id   AF-A0A290MQ04-F1
#
_cell.length_a   1.000
_cell.length_b   1.000
_cell.length_c   1.000
_cell.angle_alpha   90.00
_cell.angle_beta   90.00
_cell.angle_gamma   90.00
#
_symmetry.space_group_name_H-M   'P 1'
#
loop_
_entity.id
_entity.type
_entity.pdbx_description
1 polymer ?
#
loop_
_entity_poly.entity_id
_entity_poly.type
_entity_poly.pdbx_seq_one_letter_code
_entity_poly.pdbx_strand_id
1 'polypeptide(L)'
;MRKRPFSVEQMRRHQDLDPAIRWRRLVTMCRQLGAAAEIETRGAQPDPSGVARWSLIDFANEISLARRTPFALQTPEGARAAAMLIFAAKAFRDASPRGRRSFARPLIAVADLVDDLMGDARP
;
A
#
# COMPACT_ATOMS: atom_id res chain seq x y z
N MET A 1 4.86 17.52 30.61
CA MET A 1 4.96 17.13 29.18
C MET A 1 3.72 17.62 28.43
N ARG A 2 3.82 18.67 27.62
CA ARG A 2 2.70 19.14 26.77
C ARG A 2 2.59 18.22 25.55
N LYS A 3 1.52 17.42 25.46
CA LYS A 3 1.13 16.76 24.21
C LYS A 3 0.80 17.87 23.21
N ARG A 4 1.68 18.10 22.22
CA ARG A 4 1.37 19.01 21.12
C ARG A 4 0.15 18.43 20.39
N PRO A 5 -0.92 19.20 20.16
CA PRO A 5 -2.04 18.71 19.37
C PRO A 5 -1.51 18.37 17.99
N PHE A 6 -1.78 17.16 17.51
CA PHE A 6 -1.57 16.78 16.12
C PHE A 6 -2.35 17.80 15.28
N SER A 7 -1.65 18.78 14.69
CA SER A 7 -2.33 19.97 14.18
C SER A 7 -3.03 19.61 12.87
N VAL A 8 -4.18 20.22 12.61
CA VAL A 8 -4.93 20.10 11.34
C VAL A 8 -4.01 20.32 10.11
N GLU A 9 -2.94 21.09 10.28
CA GLU A 9 -1.87 21.28 9.30
C GLU A 9 -1.04 20.04 9.00
N GLN A 10 -0.71 19.21 10.00
CA GLN A 10 -0.04 17.93 9.76
C GLN A 10 -0.95 16.97 8.98
N MET A 11 -2.26 17.01 9.26
CA MET A 11 -3.26 16.23 8.52
C MET A 11 -3.42 16.70 7.07
N ARG A 12 -3.38 18.02 6.81
CA ARG A 12 -3.37 18.59 5.45
C ARG A 12 -2.08 18.26 4.69
N ARG A 13 -0.90 18.40 5.33
CA ARG A 13 0.38 18.00 4.71
C ARG A 13 0.41 16.51 4.37
N HIS A 14 -0.25 15.67 5.18
CA HIS A 14 -0.38 14.24 4.90
C HIS A 14 -1.36 13.96 3.75
N GLN A 15 -2.31 14.85 3.46
CA GLN A 15 -3.20 14.81 2.28
C GLN A 15 -2.52 15.35 1.01
N ASP A 16 -1.59 16.29 1.14
CA ASP A 16 -0.86 16.94 0.04
C ASP A 16 0.52 16.33 -0.26
N LEU A 17 0.78 15.09 0.17
CA LEU A 17 2.01 14.39 -0.22
C LEU A 17 2.13 14.32 -1.75
N ASP A 18 3.36 14.50 -2.23
CA ASP A 18 3.74 14.26 -3.62
C ASP A 18 3.18 12.88 -4.06
N PRO A 19 2.44 12.79 -5.18
CA PRO A 19 1.96 11.54 -5.73
C PRO A 19 3.03 10.43 -5.77
N ALA A 20 4.27 10.74 -6.15
CA ALA A 20 5.34 9.75 -6.20
C ALA A 20 5.67 9.19 -4.81
N ILE A 21 5.73 10.04 -3.78
CA ILE A 21 5.97 9.62 -2.40
C ILE A 21 4.82 8.75 -1.90
N ARG A 22 3.57 9.15 -2.19
CA ARG A 22 2.40 8.38 -1.77
C ARG A 22 2.35 7.00 -2.43
N TRP A 23 2.62 6.93 -3.72
CA TRP A 23 2.64 5.65 -4.45
C TRP A 23 3.77 4.73 -3.96
N ARG A 24 4.96 5.26 -3.67
CA ARG A 24 6.05 4.49 -3.05
C ARG A 24 5.67 3.96 -1.66
N ARG A 25 4.96 4.76 -0.86
CA ARG A 25 4.43 4.30 0.43
C ARG A 25 3.43 3.16 0.24
N LEU A 26 2.49 3.31 -0.68
CA LEU A 26 1.50 2.27 -0.99
C LEU A 26 2.18 0.96 -1.43
N VAL A 27 3.15 1.03 -2.34
CA VAL A 27 3.97 -0.11 -2.78
C VAL A 27 4.66 -0.78 -1.59
N THR A 28 5.28 0.01 -0.71
CA THR A 28 5.95 -0.50 0.49
C THR A 28 4.97 -1.24 1.40
N MET A 29 3.77 -0.68 1.61
CA MET A 29 2.72 -1.31 2.42
C MET A 29 2.22 -2.61 1.77
N CYS A 30 2.04 -2.64 0.44
CA CYS A 30 1.66 -3.85 -0.29
C CYS A 30 2.68 -4.98 -0.07
N ARG A 31 3.98 -4.67 -0.15
CA ARG A 31 5.05 -5.64 0.11
C ARG A 31 5.04 -6.15 1.54
N GLN A 32 4.96 -5.24 2.52
CA GLN A 32 4.97 -5.59 3.94
C GLN A 32 3.76 -6.45 4.33
N LEU A 33 2.56 -6.06 3.92
CA LEU A 33 1.33 -6.79 4.20
C LEU A 33 1.26 -8.11 3.44
N GLY A 34 1.70 -8.12 2.18
CA GLY A 34 1.82 -9.34 1.38
C GLY A 34 2.78 -10.33 2.03
N ALA A 35 3.98 -9.89 2.43
CA ALA A 35 4.97 -10.73 3.08
C ALA A 35 4.47 -11.27 4.43
N ALA A 36 3.81 -10.43 5.23
CA ALA A 36 3.18 -10.86 6.48
C ALA A 36 2.12 -11.95 6.24
N ALA A 37 1.26 -11.77 5.23
CA ALA A 37 0.26 -12.78 4.86
C ALA A 37 0.88 -14.07 4.28
N GLU A 38 2.02 -13.98 3.57
CA GLU A 38 2.75 -15.17 3.12
C GLU A 38 3.41 -15.91 4.29
N ILE A 39 3.97 -15.21 5.27
CA ILE A 39 4.50 -15.85 6.50
C ILE A 39 3.38 -16.60 7.23
N GLU A 40 2.17 -16.04 7.30
CA GLU A 40 1.01 -16.71 7.90
C GLU A 40 0.58 -18.00 7.18
N THR A 41 0.94 -18.20 5.90
CA THR A 41 0.70 -19.49 5.23
C THR A 41 1.55 -20.62 5.80
N ARG A 42 2.70 -20.28 6.41
CA ARG A 42 3.63 -21.24 7.02
C ARG A 42 3.33 -21.51 8.50
N GLY A 43 2.35 -20.80 9.07
CA GLY A 43 1.87 -20.97 10.45
C GLY A 43 1.13 -19.74 10.94
N ALA A 44 0.02 -19.91 11.66
CA ALA A 44 -0.72 -18.77 12.21
C ALA A 44 0.05 -18.18 13.40
N GLN A 45 0.47 -16.92 13.29
CA GLN A 45 0.84 -16.13 14.44
C GLN A 45 -0.33 -15.22 14.83
N PRO A 46 -0.89 -15.35 16.04
CA PRO A 46 -1.82 -14.36 16.53
C PRO A 46 -1.08 -13.04 16.72
N ASP A 47 -1.69 -11.92 16.31
CA ASP A 47 -1.22 -10.58 16.65
C ASP A 47 -1.93 -10.11 17.93
N PRO A 48 -1.31 -10.26 19.12
CA PRO A 48 -1.91 -9.84 20.38
C PRO A 48 -1.97 -8.31 20.53
N SER A 49 -1.24 -7.55 19.70
CA SER A 49 -1.11 -6.11 19.82
C SER A 49 -2.15 -5.34 18.99
N GLY A 50 -2.84 -6.02 18.07
CA GLY A 50 -3.77 -5.40 17.13
C GLY A 50 -3.11 -4.51 16.07
N VAL A 51 -1.78 -4.53 15.98
CA VAL A 51 -0.99 -3.77 15.00
C VAL A 51 -1.42 -4.11 13.57
N ALA A 52 -1.66 -5.37 13.24
CA ALA A 52 -2.12 -5.82 11.93
C ALA A 52 -3.47 -5.19 11.54
N ARG A 53 -4.37 -4.98 12.52
CA ARG A 53 -5.64 -4.28 12.29
C ARG A 53 -5.40 -2.81 11.92
N TRP A 54 -4.52 -2.12 12.66
CA TRP A 54 -4.19 -0.73 12.39
C TRP A 54 -3.46 -0.57 11.05
N SER A 55 -2.53 -1.47 10.73
CA SER A 55 -1.86 -1.50 9.42
C SER A 55 -2.83 -1.65 8.25
N LEU A 56 -3.90 -2.44 8.41
CA LEU A 56 -4.95 -2.56 7.38
C LEU A 56 -5.82 -1.31 7.24
N ILE A 57 -6.09 -0.59 8.34
CA ILE A 57 -6.81 0.68 8.31
C ILE A 57 -5.97 1.73 7.58
N ASP A 58 -4.70 1.85 7.95
CA ASP A 58 -3.76 2.77 7.29
C ASP A 58 -3.60 2.43 5.81
N PHE A 59 -3.56 1.14 5.48
CA PHE A 59 -3.50 0.66 4.10
C PHE A 59 -4.73 1.08 3.30
N ALA A 60 -5.93 0.91 3.87
CA ALA A 60 -7.17 1.34 3.22
C ALA A 60 -7.20 2.87 3.00
N ASN A 61 -6.66 3.63 3.94
CA ASN A 61 -6.52 5.08 3.81
C ASN A 61 -5.55 5.44 2.66
N GLU A 62 -4.38 4.80 2.59
CA GLU A 62 -3.40 5.06 1.53
C GLU A 62 -3.93 4.69 0.13
N ILE A 63 -4.65 3.57 -0.02
CA ILE A 63 -5.35 3.23 -1.28
C ILE A 63 -6.32 4.35 -1.70
N SER A 64 -7.06 4.90 -0.73
CA SER A 64 -8.08 5.93 -0.99
C SER A 64 -7.48 7.30 -1.32
N LEU A 65 -6.27 7.57 -0.82
CA LEU A 65 -5.51 8.80 -1.02
C LEU A 65 -4.61 8.76 -2.25
N ALA A 66 -4.26 7.58 -2.77
CA ALA A 66 -3.48 7.36 -3.99
C ALA A 66 -4.29 7.61 -5.29
N ARG A 67 -4.97 8.77 -5.38
CA ARG A 67 -5.87 9.10 -6.50
C ARG A 67 -5.15 9.63 -7.73
N ARG A 68 -4.07 10.37 -7.53
CA ARG A 68 -3.25 10.93 -8.61
C ARG A 68 -2.10 9.96 -8.87
N THR A 69 -1.98 9.49 -10.10
CA THR A 69 -0.84 8.69 -10.54
C THR A 69 0.39 9.59 -10.75
N PRO A 70 1.59 9.19 -10.30
CA PRO A 70 2.81 9.92 -10.56
C PRO A 70 3.12 9.92 -12.06
N PHE A 71 3.90 10.90 -12.53
CA PHE A 71 4.27 11.04 -13.95
C PHE A 71 4.90 9.77 -14.53
N ALA A 72 5.73 9.09 -13.74
CA ALA A 72 6.35 7.80 -14.10
C ALA A 72 5.35 6.72 -14.55
N LEU A 73 4.10 6.78 -14.07
CA LEU A 73 3.05 5.81 -14.39
C LEU A 73 2.04 6.33 -15.41
N GLN A 74 2.32 7.45 -16.10
CA GLN A 74 1.45 8.01 -17.13
C GLN A 74 1.60 7.35 -18.50
N THR A 75 2.47 6.35 -18.64
CA THR A 75 2.56 5.50 -19.82
C THR A 75 1.38 4.51 -19.86
N PRO A 76 1.00 3.95 -21.03
CA PRO A 76 -0.05 2.93 -21.11
C PRO A 76 0.23 1.70 -20.23
N GLU A 77 1.50 1.30 -20.11
CA GLU A 77 1.94 0.22 -19.24
C GLU A 77 1.86 0.61 -17.76
N GLY A 78 2.36 1.78 -17.40
CA GLY A 78 2.27 2.33 -16.05
C GLY A 78 0.84 2.47 -15.56
N ALA A 79 -0.08 2.90 -16.43
CA ALA A 79 -1.50 3.00 -16.11
C ALA A 79 -2.13 1.62 -15.84
N ARG A 80 -1.74 0.58 -16.58
CA ARG A 80 -2.20 -0.80 -16.34
C ARG A 80 -1.63 -1.34 -15.04
N ALA A 81 -0.33 -1.18 -14.79
CA ALA A 81 0.31 -1.61 -13.56
C ALA A 81 -0.31 -0.91 -12.33
N ALA A 82 -0.55 0.40 -12.43
CA ALA A 82 -1.25 1.19 -11.42
C ALA A 82 -2.67 0.65 -11.15
N ALA A 83 -3.45 0.36 -12.19
CA ALA A 83 -4.79 -0.21 -12.05
C ALA A 83 -4.76 -1.60 -11.39
N MET A 84 -3.81 -2.46 -11.80
CA MET A 84 -3.63 -3.78 -11.21
C MET A 84 -3.23 -3.71 -9.73
N LEU A 85 -2.35 -2.78 -9.35
CA LEU A 85 -1.96 -2.55 -7.95
C LEU A 85 -3.18 -2.15 -7.12
N ILE A 86 -3.97 -1.18 -7.58
CA ILE A 86 -5.17 -0.75 -6.85
C ILE A 86 -6.19 -1.89 -6.75
N PHE A 87 -6.38 -2.68 -7.80
CA PHE A 87 -7.28 -3.83 -7.78
C PHE A 87 -6.82 -4.89 -6.78
N ALA A 88 -5.55 -5.30 -6.83
CA ALA A 88 -4.97 -6.28 -5.91
C ALA A 88 -5.00 -5.79 -4.46
N ALA A 89 -4.69 -4.51 -4.23
CA ALA A 89 -4.70 -3.91 -2.90
C ALA A 89 -6.11 -3.90 -2.29
N LYS A 90 -7.14 -3.55 -3.09
CA LYS A 90 -8.54 -3.61 -2.66
C LYS A 90 -8.99 -5.04 -2.38
N ALA A 91 -8.67 -5.99 -3.27
CA ALA A 91 -8.99 -7.40 -3.08
C ALA A 91 -8.36 -7.97 -1.80
N PHE A 92 -7.09 -7.65 -1.54
CA PHE A 92 -6.41 -8.05 -0.31
C PHE A 92 -7.05 -7.43 0.95
N ARG A 93 -7.38 -6.14 0.91
CA ARG A 93 -8.07 -5.44 2.01
C ARG A 93 -9.40 -6.11 2.35
N ASP A 94 -10.21 -6.38 1.33
CA ASP A 94 -11.57 -6.91 1.47
C ASP A 94 -11.60 -8.42 1.77
N ALA A 95 -10.50 -9.13 1.51
CA ALA A 95 -10.38 -10.54 1.82
C ALA A 95 -10.43 -10.80 3.33
N SER A 96 -10.99 -11.95 3.70
CA SER A 96 -10.89 -12.48 5.06
C SER A 96 -9.41 -12.73 5.43
N PRO A 97 -9.06 -12.85 6.72
CA PRO A 97 -7.68 -13.12 7.13
C PRO A 97 -7.05 -14.33 6.43
N ARG A 98 -7.82 -15.42 6.28
CA ARG A 98 -7.37 -16.60 5.52
C ARG A 98 -7.32 -16.35 4.01
N GLY A 99 -8.26 -15.57 3.47
CA GLY A 99 -8.31 -15.23 2.06
C GLY A 99 -7.13 -14.38 1.58
N ARG A 100 -6.61 -13.48 2.43
CA ARG A 100 -5.45 -12.62 2.14
C ARG A 100 -4.21 -13.37 1.70
N ARG A 101 -4.01 -14.59 2.20
CA ARG A 101 -2.91 -15.48 1.83
C ARG A 101 -2.86 -15.77 0.33
N SER A 102 -4.04 -15.92 -0.29
CA SER A 102 -4.14 -16.18 -1.74
C SER A 102 -3.81 -14.93 -2.58
N PHE A 103 -3.93 -13.75 -1.98
CA PHE A 103 -3.65 -12.46 -2.62
C PHE A 103 -2.25 -11.92 -2.31
N ALA A 104 -1.52 -12.52 -1.36
CA ALA A 104 -0.20 -12.07 -0.92
C ALA A 104 0.79 -11.96 -2.10
N ARG A 105 0.97 -13.05 -2.86
CA ARG A 105 1.89 -13.08 -4.01
C ARG A 105 1.48 -12.13 -5.14
N PRO A 106 0.22 -12.13 -5.61
CA PRO A 106 -0.23 -11.14 -6.59
C PRO A 106 -0.01 -9.69 -6.13
N LEU A 107 -0.25 -9.40 -4.85
CA LEU A 107 -0.08 -8.06 -4.29
C LEU A 107 1.40 -7.62 -4.28
N ILE A 108 2.31 -8.50 -3.91
CA ILE A 108 3.75 -8.24 -3.94
C ILE A 108 4.21 -8.05 -5.39
N ALA A 109 3.87 -8.99 -6.28
CA ALA A 109 4.34 -8.97 -7.66
C ALA A 109 3.93 -7.68 -8.41
N VAL A 110 2.70 -7.22 -8.21
CA VAL A 110 2.24 -5.98 -8.84
C VAL A 110 2.82 -4.73 -8.16
N ALA A 111 3.14 -4.80 -6.87
CA ALA A 111 3.85 -3.73 -6.18
C ALA A 111 5.29 -3.59 -6.68
N ASP A 112 5.97 -4.71 -6.93
CA ASP A 112 7.31 -4.74 -7.52
C ASP A 112 7.31 -4.15 -8.93
N LEU A 113 6.38 -4.58 -9.79
CA LEU A 113 6.22 -4.01 -11.13
C LEU A 113 6.02 -2.48 -11.10
N VAL A 114 5.17 -1.98 -10.20
CA VAL A 114 4.94 -0.53 -10.08
C VAL A 114 6.18 0.20 -9.56
N ASP A 115 6.94 -0.40 -8.64
CA ASP A 115 8.18 0.19 -8.14
C ASP A 115 9.26 0.27 -9.23
N ASP A 116 9.41 -0.79 -10.02
CA ASP A 116 10.36 -0.86 -11.14
C ASP A 116 10.05 0.25 -12.16
N LEU A 117 8.77 0.37 -12.57
CA LEU A 117 8.33 1.43 -13.48
C LEU A 117 8.52 2.84 -12.90
N MET A 118 8.40 3.02 -11.58
CA MET A 118 8.69 4.28 -10.91
C MET A 118 10.19 4.54 -10.73
N GLY A 119 11.03 3.50 -10.73
CA GLY A 119 12.48 3.55 -10.63
C GLY A 119 13.15 3.88 -11.95
N ASP A 120 12.64 3.31 -13.05
CA ASP A 120 13.14 3.50 -14.41
C ASP A 120 12.82 4.89 -14.98
N ALA A 121 11.82 5.57 -14.41
CA ALA A 121 11.44 6.93 -14.80
C ALA A 121 12.37 8.04 -14.29
N ARG A 122 13.65 7.76 -14.01
CA ARG A 122 14.64 8.81 -13.71
C ARG A 122 14.99 9.56 -15.00
N PRO A 123 15.08 10.91 -14.95
CA PRO A 123 15.49 11.72 -16.10
C PRO A 123 16.92 11.41 -16.55
#